data_AF-A0ABD0MSK0-F1
#
_entry.id   AF-A0ABD0MSK0-F1
#
_cell.length_a   1.000
_cell.length_b   1.000
_cell.length_c   1.000
_cell.angle_alpha   90.00
_cell.angle_beta   90.00
_cell.angle_gamma   90.00
#
_symmetry.space_group_name_H-M   'P 1'
#
loop_
_entity.id
_entity.type
_entity.pdbx_description
1 polymer ?
#
loop_
_entity_poly.entity_id
_entity_poly.type
_entity_poly.pdbx_seq_one_letter_code
_entity_poly.pdbx_strand_id
1 'polypeptide(L)'
;KVLIVGDFNIHVDNENDALAAAFTDILNSVGVRQHVSGPTHCRNHTLDLILSHGIDVNAVEILQQSDDISDHYLVSCILQINKTANSTPYYKYGRTITSTTKDCFLSNLPDSSEFLSMSNSSEKLDDVTETIDSLFSRTLDTVAPLCLRKIKENSPTPWYNEHTRALKRAARKMEHSWRKTKLEVFRTAWRE
;
A
#
# COMPACT_ATOMS: atom_id res chain seq x y z
N LYS A 1 -16.47 4.50 -9.19
CA LYS A 1 -15.40 5.30 -9.83
C LYS A 1 -14.30 4.35 -10.24
N VAL A 2 -13.89 4.32 -11.50
CA VAL A 2 -12.90 3.38 -12.02
C VAL A 2 -11.90 4.13 -12.89
N LEU A 3 -10.62 3.77 -12.75
CA LEU A 3 -9.53 4.18 -13.63
C LEU A 3 -8.84 2.91 -14.12
N ILE A 4 -8.70 2.76 -15.43
CA ILE A 4 -7.95 1.66 -16.06
C ILE A 4 -6.85 2.30 -16.88
N VAL A 5 -5.61 1.88 -16.66
CA VAL A 5 -4.43 2.37 -17.37
C VAL A 5 -3.57 1.20 -17.79
N GLY A 6 -2.98 1.28 -18.97
CA GLY A 6 -2.03 0.28 -19.45
C GLY A 6 -2.00 0.18 -20.96
N ASP A 7 -1.20 -0.76 -21.44
CA ASP A 7 -1.10 -1.13 -22.84
C ASP A 7 -2.22 -2.11 -23.20
N PHE A 8 -3.09 -1.69 -24.12
CA PHE A 8 -4.21 -2.51 -24.60
C PHE A 8 -3.88 -3.29 -25.86
N ASN A 9 -2.78 -2.96 -26.56
CA ASN A 9 -2.45 -3.51 -27.88
C ASN A 9 -3.62 -3.45 -28.89
N ILE A 10 -4.42 -2.38 -28.82
CA ILE A 10 -5.50 -2.08 -29.77
C ILE A 10 -5.17 -0.75 -30.43
N HIS A 11 -5.18 -0.71 -31.77
CA HIS A 11 -4.87 0.50 -32.55
C HIS A 11 -6.06 1.47 -32.57
N VAL A 12 -6.35 2.10 -31.43
CA VAL A 12 -7.46 3.06 -31.31
C VAL A 12 -7.27 4.32 -32.16
N ASP A 13 -6.05 4.57 -32.65
CA ASP A 13 -5.72 5.60 -33.62
C ASP A 13 -6.17 5.28 -35.05
N ASN A 14 -6.54 4.03 -35.34
CA ASN A 14 -6.92 3.59 -36.67
C ASN A 14 -8.45 3.48 -36.81
N GLU A 15 -9.06 4.45 -37.51
CA GLU A 15 -10.51 4.49 -37.75
C GLU A 15 -11.04 3.31 -38.60
N ASN A 16 -10.15 2.61 -39.31
CA ASN A 16 -10.51 1.45 -40.13
C ASN A 16 -10.37 0.11 -39.39
N ASP A 17 -9.93 0.11 -38.12
CA ASP A 17 -9.79 -1.10 -37.32
C ASP A 17 -11.14 -1.48 -36.67
N ALA A 18 -11.69 -2.62 -37.11
CA ALA A 18 -12.95 -3.15 -36.57
C ALA A 18 -12.87 -3.49 -35.07
N LEU A 19 -11.70 -3.90 -34.58
CA LEU A 19 -11.48 -4.17 -33.16
C LEU A 19 -11.50 -2.86 -32.36
N ALA A 20 -10.86 -1.80 -32.87
CA ALA A 20 -10.88 -0.48 -32.25
C ALA A 20 -12.29 0.12 -32.21
N ALA A 21 -13.08 -0.06 -33.29
CA ALA A 21 -14.47 0.35 -33.34
C ALA A 21 -15.33 -0.39 -32.31
N ALA A 22 -15.27 -1.72 -32.29
CA ALA A 22 -16.01 -2.54 -31.33
C ALA A 22 -15.61 -2.25 -29.88
N PHE A 23 -14.32 -2.02 -29.62
CA PHE A 23 -13.83 -1.63 -28.30
C PHE A 23 -14.38 -0.27 -27.88
N THR A 24 -14.36 0.73 -28.77
CA THR A 24 -14.90 2.06 -28.51
C THR A 24 -16.41 2.02 -28.25
N ASP A 25 -17.15 1.20 -28.98
CA ASP A 25 -18.60 0.99 -28.75
C ASP A 25 -18.88 0.41 -27.36
N ILE A 26 -18.06 -0.56 -26.92
CA ILE A 26 -18.16 -1.10 -25.56
C ILE A 26 -17.92 0.00 -24.53
N LEU A 27 -16.84 0.77 -24.66
CA LEU A 27 -16.53 1.87 -23.73
C LEU A 27 -17.68 2.89 -23.65
N ASN A 28 -18.23 3.28 -24.80
CA ASN A 28 -19.35 4.20 -24.89
C ASN A 28 -20.61 3.62 -24.23
N SER A 29 -20.91 2.33 -24.43
CA SER A 29 -22.09 1.67 -23.86
C SER A 29 -22.10 1.65 -22.33
N VAL A 30 -20.92 1.59 -21.70
CA VAL A 30 -20.77 1.61 -20.23
C VAL A 30 -20.43 3.00 -19.69
N GLY A 31 -20.35 4.02 -20.55
CA GLY A 31 -20.00 5.39 -20.17
C GLY A 31 -18.58 5.52 -19.64
N VAL A 32 -17.64 4.74 -20.16
CA VAL A 32 -16.20 4.88 -19.92
C VAL A 32 -15.61 5.82 -20.96
N ARG A 33 -14.77 6.76 -20.53
CA ARG A 33 -14.09 7.72 -21.41
C ARG A 33 -12.62 7.34 -21.57
N GLN A 34 -12.13 7.32 -22.81
CA GLN A 34 -10.71 7.26 -23.15
C GLN A 34 -10.16 8.69 -23.20
N HIS A 35 -8.94 8.91 -22.67
CA HIS A 35 -8.38 10.27 -22.52
C HIS A 35 -7.09 10.53 -23.30
N VAL A 36 -6.48 9.52 -23.93
CA VAL A 36 -5.17 9.65 -24.59
C VAL A 36 -5.37 10.02 -26.05
N SER A 37 -4.84 11.18 -26.45
CA SER A 37 -4.89 11.65 -27.84
C SER A 37 -3.47 11.87 -28.35
N GLY A 38 -2.93 10.84 -29.02
CA GLY A 38 -1.62 10.90 -29.67
C GLY A 38 -0.82 9.61 -29.49
N PRO A 39 0.29 9.48 -30.25
CA PRO A 39 1.09 8.26 -30.24
C PRO A 39 1.73 8.01 -28.89
N THR A 40 1.61 6.79 -28.38
CA THR A 40 2.23 6.32 -27.13
C THR A 40 3.37 5.35 -27.37
N HIS A 41 3.67 5.04 -28.63
CA HIS A 41 4.74 4.13 -29.04
C HIS A 41 5.60 4.75 -30.16
N CYS A 42 6.88 4.36 -30.23
CA CYS A 42 7.86 4.89 -31.19
C CYS A 42 7.48 4.67 -32.67
N ARG A 43 6.59 3.72 -32.93
CA ARG A 43 6.00 3.44 -34.26
C ARG A 43 4.75 4.26 -34.57
N ASN A 44 4.51 5.35 -33.83
CA ASN A 44 3.43 6.29 -34.08
C ASN A 44 2.01 5.72 -33.89
N HIS A 45 1.85 4.78 -32.95
CA HIS A 45 0.55 4.17 -32.59
C HIS A 45 0.11 4.54 -31.17
N THR A 46 -1.19 4.47 -30.92
CA THR A 46 -1.78 4.73 -29.60
C THR A 46 -2.24 3.40 -28.99
N LEU A 47 -1.40 2.79 -28.17
CA LEU A 47 -1.66 1.47 -27.56
C LEU A 47 -1.89 1.57 -26.05
N ASP A 48 -1.12 2.44 -25.38
CA ASP A 48 -1.35 2.80 -23.98
C ASP A 48 -2.54 3.76 -23.80
N LEU A 49 -3.54 3.36 -23.03
CA LEU A 49 -4.76 4.12 -22.81
C LEU A 49 -4.96 4.49 -21.34
N ILE A 50 -5.61 5.62 -21.13
CA ILE A 50 -6.19 6.02 -19.85
C ILE A 50 -7.70 6.02 -20.02
N LEU A 51 -8.37 5.11 -19.32
CA LEU A 51 -9.82 4.97 -19.33
C LEU A 51 -10.40 5.35 -17.96
N SER A 52 -11.46 6.16 -17.93
CA SER A 52 -12.11 6.54 -16.67
C SER A 52 -13.63 6.41 -16.70
N HIS A 53 -14.20 6.08 -15.55
CA HIS A 53 -15.64 6.12 -15.30
C HIS A 53 -15.92 6.79 -13.95
N GLY A 54 -16.60 7.95 -13.99
CA GLY A 54 -16.90 8.77 -12.81
C GLY A 54 -15.68 9.42 -12.14
N ILE A 55 -14.58 9.59 -12.87
CA ILE A 55 -13.35 10.27 -12.42
C ILE A 55 -12.98 11.33 -13.46
N ASP A 56 -12.75 12.55 -12.98
CA ASP A 56 -12.26 13.65 -13.80
C ASP A 56 -10.74 13.50 -13.98
N VAL A 57 -10.34 13.32 -15.24
CA VAL A 57 -8.95 13.21 -15.69
C VAL A 57 -8.64 14.46 -16.49
N ASN A 58 -7.60 15.18 -16.08
CA ASN A 58 -7.16 16.43 -16.71
C ASN A 58 -5.68 16.32 -17.10
N ALA A 59 -5.24 17.24 -17.97
CA ALA A 59 -3.82 17.41 -18.34
C ALA A 59 -3.15 16.09 -18.73
N VAL A 60 -3.75 15.38 -19.71
CA VAL A 60 -3.09 14.21 -20.30
C VAL A 60 -1.94 14.69 -21.16
N GLU A 61 -0.74 14.21 -20.86
CA GLU A 61 0.50 14.53 -21.56
C GLU A 61 1.18 13.24 -22.00
N ILE A 62 1.77 13.25 -23.19
CA ILE A 62 2.58 12.16 -23.70
C ILE A 62 4.01 12.66 -23.83
N LEU A 63 4.90 12.07 -23.03
CA LEU A 63 6.31 12.42 -22.96
C LEU A 63 7.13 11.35 -23.65
N GLN A 64 7.69 11.72 -24.80
CA GLN A 64 8.62 10.88 -25.53
C GLN A 64 9.87 10.67 -24.68
N GLN A 65 10.21 9.41 -24.41
CA GLN A 65 11.47 9.04 -23.78
C GLN A 65 12.47 8.66 -24.87
N SER A 66 13.77 8.65 -24.52
CA SER A 66 14.79 8.13 -25.44
C SER A 66 14.51 6.65 -25.75
N ASP A 67 14.56 6.27 -27.03
CA ASP A 67 14.38 4.89 -27.51
C ASP A 67 15.31 3.87 -26.79
N ASP A 68 16.41 4.35 -26.20
CA ASP A 68 17.32 3.58 -25.36
C ASP A 68 16.72 3.04 -24.05
N ILE A 69 15.56 3.54 -23.62
CA ILE A 69 14.90 3.16 -22.36
C ILE A 69 13.69 2.26 -22.63
N SER A 70 12.84 2.68 -23.57
CA SER A 70 11.56 2.04 -23.89
C SER A 70 11.11 2.49 -25.28
N ASP A 71 10.48 1.59 -26.02
CA ASP A 71 9.75 1.88 -27.26
C ASP A 71 8.35 2.49 -26.99
N HIS A 72 7.84 2.37 -25.76
CA HIS A 72 6.69 3.11 -25.27
C HIS A 72 7.07 4.47 -24.66
N TYR A 73 6.23 5.48 -24.89
CA TYR A 73 6.30 6.81 -24.32
C TYR A 73 5.56 6.88 -22.98
N LEU A 74 5.96 7.81 -22.12
CA LEU A 74 5.28 8.01 -20.84
C LEU A 74 3.98 8.78 -21.06
N VAL A 75 2.86 8.16 -20.69
CA VAL A 75 1.57 8.82 -20.62
C VAL A 75 1.33 9.27 -19.17
N SER A 76 1.19 10.56 -18.96
CA SER A 76 0.89 11.15 -17.64
C SER A 76 -0.45 11.89 -17.64
N CYS A 77 -1.12 11.93 -16.50
CA CYS A 77 -2.34 12.70 -16.31
C CYS A 77 -2.49 13.18 -14.86
N ILE A 78 -3.38 14.15 -14.66
CA ILE A 78 -3.76 14.65 -13.34
C ILE A 78 -5.17 14.18 -13.01
N LEU A 79 -5.32 13.48 -11.89
CA LEU A 79 -6.61 13.01 -11.38
C LEU A 79 -7.16 13.95 -10.32
N GLN A 80 -8.39 14.44 -10.50
CA GLN A 80 -9.09 15.20 -9.46
C GLN A 80 -9.87 14.24 -8.57
N ILE A 81 -9.21 13.77 -7.50
CA ILE A 81 -9.83 12.87 -6.54
C ILE A 81 -10.38 13.70 -5.38
N ASN A 82 -11.70 13.88 -5.36
CA ASN A 82 -12.39 14.37 -4.17
C ASN A 82 -12.25 13.33 -3.07
N LYS A 83 -11.28 13.54 -2.19
CA LYS A 83 -11.09 12.71 -1.02
C LYS A 83 -12.27 12.95 -0.10
N THR A 84 -13.19 11.99 -0.02
CA THR A 84 -14.14 11.93 1.09
C THR A 84 -13.30 12.00 2.36
N ALA A 85 -13.60 12.95 3.24
CA ALA A 85 -12.80 13.23 4.43
C ALA A 85 -12.34 11.92 5.06
N ASN A 86 -11.02 11.79 5.32
CA ASN A 86 -10.51 10.61 6.01
C ASN A 86 -11.43 10.34 7.20
N SER A 87 -11.85 9.08 7.39
CA SER A 87 -12.49 8.67 8.64
C SER A 87 -11.70 9.33 9.78
N THR A 88 -12.39 10.14 10.58
CA THR A 88 -11.76 10.84 11.70
C THR A 88 -10.98 9.80 12.49
N PRO A 89 -9.70 10.05 12.83
CA PRO A 89 -8.91 9.06 13.54
C PRO A 89 -9.68 8.63 14.79
N TYR A 90 -10.07 7.37 14.86
CA TYR A 90 -10.74 6.86 16.04
C TYR A 90 -9.68 6.40 17.04
N TYR A 91 -10.00 6.57 18.31
CA TYR A 91 -9.12 6.19 19.39
C TYR A 91 -9.63 4.89 19.99
N LYS A 92 -8.72 3.96 20.25
CA LYS A 92 -9.03 2.70 20.94
C LYS A 92 -8.01 2.48 22.05
N TYR A 93 -8.48 2.02 23.19
CA TYR A 93 -7.58 1.56 24.24
C TYR A 93 -6.92 0.25 23.80
N GLY A 94 -5.60 0.16 24.00
CA GLY A 94 -4.85 -1.04 23.67
C GLY A 94 -3.48 -1.06 24.30
N ARG A 95 -2.95 -2.27 24.50
CA ARG A 95 -1.62 -2.53 25.06
C ARG A 95 -0.62 -2.83 23.94
N THR A 96 0.67 -2.50 24.13
CA THR A 96 1.71 -2.92 23.17
C THR A 96 2.23 -4.24 23.67
N ILE A 97 1.99 -5.30 22.90
CA ILE A 97 2.58 -6.61 23.16
C ILE A 97 3.76 -6.74 22.21
N THR A 98 4.96 -6.75 22.78
CA THR A 98 6.21 -7.03 22.07
C THR A 98 6.67 -8.46 22.37
N SER A 99 7.75 -8.89 21.73
CA SER A 99 8.40 -10.17 22.05
C SER A 99 8.85 -10.24 23.53
N THR A 100 9.22 -9.10 24.12
CA THR A 100 9.69 -9.02 25.51
C THR A 100 8.56 -8.98 26.54
N THR A 101 7.33 -8.62 26.14
CA THR A 101 6.21 -8.48 27.07
C THR A 101 5.89 -9.78 27.82
N LYS A 102 6.01 -10.93 27.14
CA LYS A 102 5.78 -12.24 27.75
C LYS A 102 6.77 -12.49 28.89
N ASP A 103 8.06 -12.31 28.63
CA ASP A 103 9.11 -12.65 29.59
C ASP A 103 9.05 -11.70 30.80
N CYS A 104 8.83 -10.41 30.56
CA CYS A 104 8.61 -9.45 31.64
C CYS A 104 7.34 -9.74 32.44
N PHE A 105 6.25 -10.21 31.81
CA PHE A 105 5.04 -10.58 32.54
C PHE A 105 5.32 -11.73 33.50
N LEU A 106 5.95 -12.80 33.01
CA LEU A 106 6.30 -13.96 33.83
C LEU A 106 7.26 -13.60 34.97
N SER A 107 8.23 -12.70 34.74
CA SER A 107 9.17 -12.27 35.78
C SER A 107 8.54 -11.39 36.86
N ASN A 108 7.37 -10.79 36.59
CA ASN A 108 6.64 -9.92 37.53
C ASN A 108 5.43 -10.63 38.16
N LEU A 109 5.24 -11.93 37.89
CA LEU A 109 4.26 -12.73 38.63
C LEU A 109 4.83 -13.13 39.99
N PRO A 110 4.01 -13.11 41.05
CA PRO A 110 4.42 -13.62 42.35
C PRO A 110 4.67 -15.13 42.28
N ASP A 111 5.46 -15.63 43.23
CA ASP A 111 5.76 -17.05 43.33
C ASP A 111 4.48 -17.86 43.56
N SER A 112 4.45 -19.08 43.00
CA SER A 112 3.30 -19.99 43.05
C SER A 112 2.84 -20.32 44.48
N SER A 113 3.74 -20.23 45.47
CA SER A 113 3.40 -20.39 46.89
C SER A 113 2.53 -19.25 47.44
N GLU A 114 2.74 -18.03 46.96
CA GLU A 114 1.94 -16.86 47.37
C GLU A 114 0.52 -16.97 46.80
N PHE A 115 0.40 -17.48 45.56
CA PHE A 115 -0.87 -17.76 44.90
C PHE A 115 -1.71 -18.82 45.63
N LEU A 116 -1.07 -19.89 46.12
CA LEU A 116 -1.72 -20.94 46.92
C LEU A 116 -2.16 -20.43 48.29
N SER A 117 -1.40 -19.51 48.90
CA SER A 117 -1.76 -18.91 50.20
C SER A 117 -3.03 -18.05 50.11
N MET A 118 -3.20 -17.33 49.00
CA MET A 118 -4.33 -16.44 48.72
C MET A 118 -5.65 -17.18 48.55
N SER A 119 -5.58 -18.41 48.02
CA SER A 119 -6.73 -19.31 47.84
C SER A 119 -7.23 -19.90 49.16
N ASN A 120 -6.36 -20.01 50.17
CA ASN A 120 -6.66 -20.62 51.46
C ASN A 120 -7.20 -19.63 52.50
N SER A 121 -7.16 -18.31 52.20
CA SER A 121 -7.55 -17.26 53.15
C SER A 121 -8.98 -16.74 53.00
N SER A 122 -9.70 -17.09 51.93
CA SER A 122 -11.10 -16.66 51.73
C SER A 122 -12.05 -17.85 51.61
N GLU A 123 -13.22 -17.75 52.26
CA GLU A 123 -14.29 -18.75 52.19
C GLU A 123 -15.15 -18.61 50.92
N LYS A 124 -15.00 -17.51 50.15
CA LYS A 124 -15.81 -17.22 48.95
C LYS A 124 -14.95 -17.22 47.69
N LEU A 125 -15.43 -17.97 46.70
CA LEU A 125 -14.78 -18.09 45.39
C LEU A 125 -14.63 -16.73 44.69
N ASP A 126 -15.65 -15.87 44.80
CA ASP A 126 -15.65 -14.55 44.15
C ASP A 126 -14.47 -13.69 44.59
N ASP A 127 -14.17 -13.66 45.90
CA ASP A 127 -13.06 -12.88 46.46
C ASP A 127 -11.70 -13.37 45.93
N VAL A 128 -11.54 -14.70 45.79
CA VAL A 128 -10.32 -15.29 45.21
C VAL A 128 -10.18 -14.90 43.74
N THR A 129 -11.27 -14.96 42.97
CA THR A 129 -11.24 -14.57 41.55
C THR A 129 -10.94 -13.08 41.35
N GLU A 130 -11.50 -12.21 42.19
CA GLU A 130 -11.23 -10.75 42.14
C GLU A 130 -9.77 -10.43 42.51
N THR A 131 -9.22 -11.15 43.48
CA THR A 131 -7.81 -10.99 43.87
C THR A 131 -6.86 -11.44 42.76
N ILE A 132 -7.20 -12.53 42.05
CA ILE A 132 -6.41 -13.00 40.91
C ILE A 132 -6.51 -12.04 39.72
N ASP A 133 -7.71 -11.55 39.41
CA ASP A 133 -7.93 -10.63 38.28
C ASP A 133 -7.21 -9.29 38.51
N SER A 134 -7.28 -8.77 39.74
CA SER A 134 -6.55 -7.54 40.12
C SER A 134 -5.04 -7.73 40.07
N LEU A 135 -4.52 -8.90 40.48
CA LEU A 135 -3.10 -9.23 40.34
C LEU A 135 -2.66 -9.24 38.88
N PHE A 136 -3.33 -9.99 38.02
CA PHE A 136 -2.98 -10.08 36.60
C PHE A 136 -3.12 -8.74 35.89
N SER A 137 -4.17 -7.98 36.20
CA SER A 137 -4.36 -6.63 35.68
C SER A 137 -3.21 -5.71 36.06
N ARG A 138 -2.79 -5.71 37.33
CA ARG A 138 -1.66 -4.90 37.81
C ARG A 138 -0.33 -5.31 37.17
N THR A 139 -0.07 -6.62 37.04
CA THR A 139 1.14 -7.11 36.37
C THR A 139 1.13 -6.72 34.88
N LEU A 140 -0.02 -6.85 34.20
CA LEU A 140 -0.19 -6.40 32.82
C LEU A 140 -0.02 -4.89 32.66
N ASP A 141 -0.54 -4.08 33.59
CA ASP A 141 -0.36 -2.63 33.58
C ASP A 141 1.11 -2.21 33.77
N THR A 142 1.86 -2.99 34.54
CA THR A 142 3.29 -2.76 34.77
C THR A 142 4.12 -3.03 33.51
N VAL A 143 3.86 -4.14 32.82
CA VAL A 143 4.69 -4.57 31.67
C VAL A 143 4.18 -4.07 30.33
N ALA A 144 2.89 -3.76 30.21
CA ALA A 144 2.24 -3.34 28.98
C ALA A 144 1.02 -2.45 29.28
N PRO A 145 1.22 -1.19 29.70
CA PRO A 145 0.15 -0.32 30.16
C PRO A 145 -0.95 -0.10 29.11
N LEU A 146 -2.18 0.08 29.59
CA LEU A 146 -3.32 0.40 28.74
C LEU A 146 -3.20 1.86 28.30
N CYS A 147 -3.01 2.08 27.00
CA CYS A 147 -2.88 3.43 26.46
C CYS A 147 -3.94 3.69 25.39
N LEU A 148 -4.39 4.94 25.31
CA LEU A 148 -5.26 5.40 24.23
C LEU A 148 -4.43 5.48 22.94
N ARG A 149 -4.79 4.69 21.93
CA ARG A 149 -4.09 4.65 20.64
C ARG A 149 -4.90 5.31 19.57
N LYS A 150 -4.25 6.19 18.83
CA LYS A 150 -4.76 6.72 17.57
C LYS A 150 -4.61 5.66 16.50
N ILE A 151 -5.71 5.07 16.04
CA ILE A 151 -5.68 4.12 14.93
C ILE A 151 -5.73 4.92 13.63
N LYS A 152 -4.72 4.70 12.79
CA LYS A 152 -4.75 5.13 11.39
C LYS A 152 -5.22 3.94 10.58
N GLU A 153 -6.30 4.10 9.82
CA GLU A 153 -6.60 3.18 8.72
C GLU A 153 -5.50 3.36 7.66
N ASN A 154 -4.44 2.57 7.78
CA ASN A 154 -3.52 2.39 6.67
C ASN A 154 -4.13 1.31 5.78
N SER A 155 -4.31 1.60 4.50
CA SER A 155 -4.54 0.54 3.53
C SER A 155 -3.34 -0.43 3.60
N PRO A 156 -3.57 -1.74 3.78
CA PRO A 156 -2.46 -2.67 3.77
C PRO A 156 -1.82 -2.61 2.37
N THR A 157 -0.52 -2.38 2.31
CA THR A 157 0.28 -2.52 1.09
C THR A 157 1.09 -3.82 1.17
N PRO A 158 0.46 -5.00 1.04
CA PRO A 158 1.12 -6.29 1.27
C PRO A 158 2.28 -6.54 0.30
N TRP A 159 2.28 -5.89 -0.86
CA TRP A 159 3.36 -5.95 -1.85
C TRP A 159 4.60 -5.10 -1.48
N TYR A 160 4.51 -4.20 -0.49
CA TYR A 160 5.59 -3.30 -0.10
C TYR A 160 6.24 -3.73 1.22
N ASN A 161 7.16 -4.69 1.15
CA ASN A 161 7.89 -5.26 2.27
C ASN A 161 9.39 -4.85 2.22
N GLU A 162 10.20 -5.33 3.17
CA GLU A 162 11.63 -5.00 3.21
C GLU A 162 12.37 -5.46 1.95
N HIS A 163 12.02 -6.63 1.41
CA HIS A 163 12.64 -7.18 0.22
C HIS A 163 12.37 -6.30 -1.01
N THR A 164 11.10 -5.92 -1.26
CA THR A 164 10.76 -5.04 -2.38
C THR A 164 11.31 -3.62 -2.20
N ARG A 165 11.47 -3.15 -0.94
CA ARG A 165 12.20 -1.92 -0.62
C ARG A 165 13.69 -2.00 -0.96
N ALA A 166 14.35 -3.11 -0.65
CA ALA A 166 15.76 -3.31 -0.94
C ALA A 166 16.03 -3.32 -2.45
N LEU A 167 15.24 -4.09 -3.21
CA LEU A 167 15.34 -4.15 -4.68
C LEU A 167 15.15 -2.77 -5.32
N LYS A 168 14.12 -2.01 -4.92
CA LYS A 168 13.88 -0.66 -5.43
C LYS A 168 15.05 0.29 -5.16
N ARG A 169 15.68 0.20 -3.99
CA ARG A 169 16.85 1.02 -3.63
C ARG A 169 18.07 0.66 -4.49
N ALA A 170 18.32 -0.62 -4.71
CA ALA A 170 19.41 -1.10 -5.56
C ALA A 170 19.26 -0.60 -7.00
N ALA A 171 18.08 -0.79 -7.61
CA ALA A 171 17.79 -0.33 -8.97
C ALA A 171 17.99 1.20 -9.12
N ARG A 172 17.45 2.00 -8.20
CA ARG A 172 17.63 3.47 -8.24
C ARG A 172 19.08 3.91 -8.07
N LYS A 173 19.90 3.16 -7.34
CA LYS A 173 21.33 3.46 -7.19
C LYS A 173 22.07 3.29 -8.52
N MET A 174 21.76 2.25 -9.27
CA MET A 174 22.34 2.00 -10.60
C MET A 174 21.84 3.04 -11.59
N GLU A 175 20.54 3.35 -11.59
CA GLU A 175 19.96 4.43 -12.40
C GLU A 175 20.66 5.77 -12.18
N HIS A 176 20.82 6.20 -10.92
CA HIS A 176 21.50 7.47 -10.60
C HIS A 176 22.97 7.46 -11.05
N SER A 177 23.66 6.32 -10.88
CA SER A 177 25.05 6.16 -11.30
C SER A 177 25.19 6.26 -12.81
N TRP A 178 24.28 5.64 -13.58
CA TRP A 178 24.21 5.77 -15.03
C TRP A 178 23.87 7.20 -15.47
N ARG A 179 22.84 7.83 -14.90
CA ARG A 179 22.48 9.21 -15.26
C ARG A 179 23.63 10.19 -15.06
N LYS A 180 24.45 9.98 -14.02
CA LYS A 180 25.63 10.81 -13.71
C LYS A 180 26.84 10.51 -14.60
N THR A 181 27.16 9.24 -14.81
CA THR A 181 28.43 8.83 -15.46
C THR A 181 28.30 8.50 -16.93
N LYS A 182 27.09 8.18 -17.39
CA LYS A 182 26.77 7.67 -18.73
C LYS A 182 27.55 6.41 -19.14
N LEU A 183 28.12 5.68 -18.19
CA LEU A 183 28.86 4.44 -18.45
C LEU A 183 27.91 3.25 -18.68
N GLU A 184 28.22 2.44 -19.70
CA GLU A 184 27.39 1.29 -20.11
C GLU A 184 27.25 0.24 -19.00
N VAL A 185 28.30 0.03 -18.18
CA VAL A 185 28.27 -0.92 -17.06
C VAL A 185 27.12 -0.63 -16.08
N PHE A 186 26.85 0.64 -15.79
CA PHE A 186 25.71 1.01 -14.93
C PHE A 186 24.37 0.91 -15.66
N ARG A 187 24.36 1.03 -17.00
CA ARG A 187 23.15 0.84 -17.81
C ARG A 187 22.73 -0.62 -17.83
N THR A 188 23.67 -1.53 -18.07
CA THR A 188 23.42 -2.98 -18.09
C THR A 188 22.92 -3.47 -16.74
N ALA A 189 23.61 -3.09 -15.65
CA ALA A 189 23.23 -3.51 -14.30
C ALA A 189 22.00 -2.76 -13.72
N TRP A 190 21.46 -1.76 -14.40
CA TRP A 190 20.14 -1.20 -14.09
C TRP A 190 19.01 -1.92 -14.82
N ARG A 191 19.29 -2.49 -16.01
CA ARG A 191 18.32 -3.26 -16.79
C ARG A 191 18.11 -4.68 -16.26
N GLU A 192 19.13 -5.28 -15.66
CA GLU A 192 19.04 -6.56 -14.91
C GLU A 192 18.33 -6.38 -13.56
#